data_AF-A0A0R1RNV1-F1
#
_entry.id   AF-A0A0R1RNV1-F1
#
_cell.length_a   1.000
_cell.length_b   1.000
_cell.length_c   1.000
_cell.angle_alpha   90.00
_cell.angle_beta   90.00
_cell.angle_gamma   90.00
#
_symmetry.space_group_name_H-M   'P 1'
#
loop_
_entity.id
_entity.type
_entity.pdbx_description
1 polymer ?
#
loop_
_entity_poly.entity_id
_entity_poly.type
_entity_poly.pdbx_seq_one_letter_code
_entity_poly.pdbx_strand_id
1 'polypeptide(L)'
;MALLNAVLLLSVTAGLLLIVTRSYQQQALTYTRLTRYYQAQSLANLTQSAAKKRHIKGLKTTLGTTKINWKTRQITVQLDSGYQKQFRLRGGTESK
;
A
#
# COMPACT_ATOMS: atom_id res chain seq x y z
N MET A 1 48.45 -21.73 3.58
CA MET A 1 47.43 -21.41 4.60
C MET A 1 46.78 -20.04 4.41
N ALA A 2 47.52 -18.95 4.15
CA ALA A 2 46.95 -17.61 3.99
C ALA A 2 45.91 -17.47 2.85
N LEU A 3 46.14 -18.15 1.71
CA LEU A 3 45.28 -18.06 0.53
C LEU A 3 43.91 -18.73 0.73
N LEU A 4 43.88 -19.87 1.43
CA LEU A 4 42.65 -20.58 1.80
C LEU A 4 41.78 -19.73 2.75
N ASN A 5 42.41 -19.10 3.74
CA ASN A 5 41.73 -18.22 4.69
C ASN A 5 41.14 -16.98 4.00
N ALA A 6 41.85 -16.41 3.01
CA ALA A 6 41.34 -15.28 2.23
C ALA A 6 40.11 -15.64 1.39
N VAL A 7 40.12 -16.80 0.72
CA VAL A 7 38.98 -17.29 -0.07
C VAL A 7 37.76 -17.59 0.81
N LEU A 8 37.97 -18.14 2.01
CA LEU A 8 36.90 -18.35 2.99
C LEU A 8 36.28 -17.03 3.45
N LEU A 9 37.08 -16.03 3.79
CA LEU A 9 36.59 -14.71 4.20
C LEU A 9 35.83 -13.99 3.08
N LEU A 10 36.30 -14.08 1.84
CA LEU A 10 35.61 -13.56 0.66
C LEU A 10 34.26 -14.24 0.42
N SER A 11 34.17 -15.55 0.62
CA SER A 11 32.92 -16.30 0.44
C SER A 11 31.88 -15.95 1.51
N VAL A 12 32.32 -15.80 2.76
CA VAL A 12 31.45 -15.39 3.88
C VAL A 12 30.94 -13.97 3.70
N THR A 13 31.80 -13.03 3.32
CA THR A 13 31.40 -11.63 3.08
C THR A 13 30.45 -11.50 1.89
N ALA A 14 30.68 -12.22 0.79
CA ALA A 14 29.77 -12.26 -0.35
C ALA A 14 28.39 -12.84 0.03
N GLY A 15 28.35 -13.90 0.83
CA GLY A 15 27.11 -14.47 1.35
C GLY A 15 26.32 -13.49 2.23
N LEU A 16 27.01 -12.78 3.14
CA LEU A 16 26.40 -11.74 3.97
C LEU A 16 25.84 -10.58 3.14
N LEU A 17 26.57 -10.12 2.13
CA LEU A 17 26.14 -9.07 1.20
C LEU A 17 24.85 -9.47 0.46
N LEU A 18 24.74 -10.72 0.01
CA LEU A 18 23.53 -11.22 -0.67
C LEU A 18 22.32 -11.25 0.27
N ILE A 19 22.51 -11.68 1.53
CA ILE A 19 21.43 -11.72 2.54
C ILE A 19 20.94 -10.30 2.84
N VAL A 20 21.86 -9.37 3.07
CA VAL A 20 21.54 -7.96 3.35
C VAL A 20 20.80 -7.34 2.16
N THR A 21 21.30 -7.55 0.94
CA THR A 21 20.67 -7.03 -0.28
C THR A 21 19.25 -7.57 -0.46
N ARG A 22 19.04 -8.88 -0.26
CA ARG A 22 17.70 -9.49 -0.32
C ARG A 22 16.78 -8.95 0.76
N SER A 23 17.28 -8.74 1.97
CA SER A 23 16.52 -8.15 3.08
C SER A 23 16.04 -6.74 2.72
N TYR A 24 16.93 -5.87 2.21
CA TYR A 24 16.57 -4.53 1.77
C TYR A 24 15.55 -4.53 0.64
N GLN A 25 15.68 -5.43 -0.34
CA GLN A 25 14.70 -5.57 -1.42
C GLN A 25 13.32 -5.98 -0.89
N GLN A 26 13.26 -6.93 0.04
CA GLN A 26 12.00 -7.32 0.69
C GLN A 26 11.39 -6.17 1.50
N GLN A 27 12.23 -5.40 2.20
CA GLN A 27 11.79 -4.25 2.97
C GLN A 27 11.20 -3.16 2.04
N ALA A 28 11.88 -2.83 0.94
CA ALA A 28 11.41 -1.86 -0.05
C ALA A 28 10.06 -2.25 -0.68
N LEU A 29 9.88 -3.53 -1.00
CA LEU A 29 8.60 -4.05 -1.49
C LEU A 29 7.48 -3.94 -0.45
N THR A 30 7.81 -4.23 0.82
CA THR A 30 6.87 -4.13 1.94
C THR A 30 6.44 -2.69 2.15
N TYR A 31 7.37 -1.74 2.21
CA TYR A 31 7.06 -0.31 2.31
C TYR A 31 6.21 0.16 1.14
N THR A 32 6.54 -0.23 -0.09
CA THR A 32 5.76 0.16 -1.27
C THR A 32 4.31 -0.33 -1.18
N ARG A 33 4.09 -1.57 -0.75
CA ARG A 33 2.74 -2.11 -0.54
C ARG A 33 1.99 -1.38 0.57
N LEU A 34 2.67 -1.11 1.68
CA LEU A 34 2.10 -0.43 2.83
C LEU A 34 1.69 1.01 2.47
N THR A 35 2.57 1.75 1.78
CA THR A 35 2.31 3.12 1.33
C THR A 35 1.12 3.16 0.37
N ARG A 36 1.04 2.25 -0.61
CA ARG A 36 -0.12 2.15 -1.51
C ARG A 36 -1.41 1.86 -0.76
N TYR A 37 -1.36 0.96 0.23
CA TYR A 37 -2.52 0.68 1.07
C TYR A 37 -3.00 1.93 1.82
N TYR A 38 -2.09 2.67 2.48
CA TYR A 38 -2.44 3.88 3.22
C TYR A 38 -2.90 5.03 2.32
N GLN A 39 -2.31 5.18 1.13
CA GLN A 39 -2.79 6.14 0.13
C GLN A 39 -4.23 5.81 -0.30
N ALA A 40 -4.52 4.54 -0.59
CA ALA A 40 -5.85 4.11 -0.94
C ALA A 40 -6.85 4.30 0.21
N GLN A 41 -6.42 4.01 1.45
CA GLN A 41 -7.24 4.22 2.65
C GLN A 41 -7.55 5.70 2.88
N SER A 42 -6.56 6.59 2.71
CA SER A 42 -6.77 8.04 2.80
C SER A 42 -7.77 8.54 1.77
N LEU A 43 -7.65 8.11 0.51
CA LEU A 43 -8.64 8.46 -0.52
C LEU A 43 -10.03 7.90 -0.22
N ALA A 44 -10.14 6.69 0.32
CA ALA A 44 -11.41 6.14 0.76
C ALA A 44 -12.04 6.98 1.88
N ASN A 45 -11.26 7.37 2.89
CA ASN A 45 -11.72 8.20 4.00
C ASN A 45 -12.15 9.61 3.54
N LEU A 46 -11.40 10.22 2.62
CA LEU A 46 -11.76 11.51 2.01
C LEU A 46 -13.06 11.37 1.21
N THR A 47 -13.19 10.32 0.41
CA THR A 47 -14.39 10.02 -0.37
C THR A 47 -15.59 9.82 0.52
N GLN A 48 -15.42 9.10 1.62
CA GLN A 48 -16.47 8.86 2.59
C GLN A 48 -16.89 10.16 3.29
N SER A 49 -15.93 11.01 3.66
CA SER A 49 -16.20 12.30 4.31
C SER A 49 -16.92 13.26 3.38
N ALA A 50 -16.54 13.29 2.10
CA ALA A 50 -17.24 14.05 1.07
C ALA A 50 -18.65 13.49 0.83
N ALA A 51 -18.81 12.16 0.81
CA ALA A 51 -20.10 11.48 0.66
C ALA A 51 -21.06 11.72 1.84
N LYS A 52 -20.55 11.98 3.05
CA LYS A 52 -21.37 12.41 4.20
C LYS A 52 -21.93 13.82 4.03
N LYS A 53 -21.18 14.71 3.39
CA LYS A 53 -21.59 16.12 3.18
C LYS A 53 -22.51 16.28 1.98
N ARG A 54 -22.27 15.52 0.91
CA ARG A 54 -23.03 15.59 -0.33
C ARG A 54 -23.06 14.22 -1.00
N HIS A 55 -24.17 13.87 -1.64
CA HIS A 55 -24.25 12.66 -2.43
C HIS A 55 -23.33 12.76 -3.66
N ILE A 56 -22.18 12.08 -3.60
CA ILE A 56 -21.18 12.03 -4.68
C ILE A 56 -21.05 10.61 -5.24
N LYS A 57 -20.59 10.50 -6.48
CA LYS A 57 -20.30 9.19 -7.11
C LYS A 57 -18.87 8.71 -6.85
N GLY A 58 -18.00 9.57 -6.33
CA GLY A 58 -16.57 9.31 -6.15
C GLY A 58 -15.75 10.61 -6.20
N LEU A 59 -14.42 10.48 -6.09
CA LEU A 59 -13.46 11.57 -6.18
C LEU A 59 -12.38 11.25 -7.23
N LYS A 60 -11.82 12.28 -7.86
CA LYS A 60 -10.62 12.19 -8.68
C LYS A 60 -9.57 13.11 -8.08
N THR A 61 -8.39 12.58 -7.81
CA THR A 61 -7.25 13.30 -7.22
C THR A 61 -5.99 13.00 -8.02
N THR A 62 -4.88 13.67 -7.69
CA THR A 62 -3.56 13.41 -8.28
C THR A 62 -2.94 12.08 -7.86
N LEU A 63 -3.49 11.40 -6.86
CA LEU A 63 -3.03 10.08 -6.41
C LEU A 63 -3.83 8.94 -7.04
N GLY A 64 -4.97 9.26 -7.65
CA GLY A 64 -5.88 8.30 -8.23
C GLY A 64 -7.35 8.69 -8.09
N THR A 65 -8.21 7.72 -8.36
CA THR A 65 -9.67 7.87 -8.40
C THR A 65 -10.36 6.98 -7.39
N THR A 66 -11.54 7.41 -6.97
CA THR A 66 -12.46 6.62 -6.17
C THR A 66 -13.83 6.58 -6.81
N LYS A 67 -14.55 5.47 -6.60
CA LYS A 67 -15.92 5.27 -7.06
C LYS A 67 -16.74 4.66 -5.93
N ILE A 68 -17.88 5.26 -5.64
CA ILE A 68 -18.82 4.76 -4.63
C ILE A 68 -19.88 3.91 -5.35
N ASN A 69 -19.98 2.66 -4.94
CA ASN A 69 -21.13 1.82 -5.22
C ASN A 69 -22.10 1.90 -4.04
N TRP A 70 -23.15 2.70 -4.20
CA TRP A 70 -24.18 2.89 -3.18
C TRP A 70 -25.03 1.63 -2.95
N LYS A 71 -25.19 0.76 -3.96
CA LYS A 71 -25.94 -0.50 -3.84
C LYS A 71 -25.22 -1.48 -2.92
N THR A 72 -23.91 -1.64 -3.09
CA THR A 72 -23.09 -2.56 -2.27
C THR A 72 -22.45 -1.90 -1.06
N ARG A 73 -22.70 -0.60 -0.83
CA ARG A 73 -22.05 0.22 0.21
C ARG A 73 -20.52 0.06 0.19
N GLN A 74 -19.92 0.20 -0.98
CA GLN A 74 -18.47 0.06 -1.18
C GLN A 74 -17.87 1.30 -1.83
N ILE A 75 -16.65 1.64 -1.45
CA ILE A 75 -15.78 2.60 -2.11
C ILE A 75 -14.67 1.80 -2.79
N THR A 76 -14.63 1.83 -4.11
CA THR A 76 -13.49 1.30 -4.87
C THR A 76 -12.50 2.43 -5.05
N VAL A 77 -11.23 2.19 -4.69
CA VAL A 77 -10.12 3.12 -4.89
C VAL A 77 -9.16 2.51 -5.89
N GLN A 78 -8.76 3.30 -6.87
CA GLN A 78 -7.78 2.96 -7.90
C GLN A 78 -6.71 4.04 -7.89
N LEU A 79 -5.51 3.70 -7.44
CA LEU A 79 -4.34 4.57 -7.47
C LEU A 79 -3.72 4.58 -8.87
N ASP A 80 -3.04 5.67 -9.21
CA ASP A 80 -2.35 5.79 -10.51
C ASP A 80 -1.21 4.78 -10.67
N SER A 81 -0.70 4.26 -9.55
CA SER A 81 0.25 3.13 -9.53
C SER A 81 -0.34 1.78 -9.98
N GLY A 82 -1.63 1.74 -10.35
CA GLY A 82 -2.37 0.53 -10.70
C GLY A 82 -2.90 -0.25 -9.49
N TYR A 83 -2.58 0.18 -8.27
CA TYR A 83 -3.09 -0.46 -7.06
C TYR A 83 -4.59 -0.19 -6.86
N GLN A 84 -5.37 -1.25 -6.67
CA GLN A 84 -6.80 -1.15 -6.44
C GLN A 84 -7.19 -1.82 -5.11
N LYS A 85 -8.06 -1.15 -4.36
CA LYS A 85 -8.63 -1.69 -3.13
C LYS A 85 -10.07 -1.23 -2.94
N GLN A 86 -10.90 -2.13 -2.41
CA GLN A 86 -12.28 -1.83 -2.03
C GLN A 86 -12.39 -1.66 -0.52
N PHE A 87 -13.11 -0.63 -0.10
CA PHE A 87 -13.41 -0.32 1.29
C PHE A 87 -14.93 -0.30 1.49
N ARG A 88 -15.41 -0.64 2.69
CA ARG A 88 -16.83 -0.47 3.01
C ARG A 88 -17.13 1.01 3.26
N LEU A 89 -18.18 1.51 2.63
CA LEU A 89 -18.76 2.82 2.90
C LEU A 89 -19.45 2.75 4.28
N ARG A 90 -18.90 3.40 5.31
CA ARG A 90 -19.59 3.49 6.60
C ARG A 90 -20.58 4.65 6.56
N GLY A 91 -21.88 4.32 6.53
CA GLY A 91 -22.99 5.25 6.74
C GLY A 91 -23.43 5.17 8.19
N GLY A 92 -23.68 6.32 8.81
CA GLY A 92 -23.85 6.47 10.26
C GLY A 92 -25.13 5.84 10.81
N THR A 93 -24.94 4.91 11.74
CA THR A 93 -25.54 4.81 13.09
C THR A 93 -24.94 3.56 13.73
N GLU A 94 -23.79 3.71 14.39
CA GLU A 94 -23.51 2.88 15.57
C GLU A 94 -23.94 3.72 16.77
N SER A 95 -25.26 3.86 16.95
CA SER A 95 -25.81 4.25 18.24
C SER A 95 -25.96 2.95 19.02
N LYS A 96 -25.06 2.70 19.94
CA LYS A 96 -25.38 1.92 21.14
C LYS A 96 -25.79 2.91 22.22
#